data_AF-A0AAJ4XTM9-F1
#
_entry.id   AF-A0AAJ4XTM9-F1
#
_cell.length_a   1.000
_cell.length_b   1.000
_cell.length_c   1.000
_cell.angle_alpha   90.00
_cell.angle_beta   90.00
_cell.angle_gamma   90.00
#
_symmetry.space_group_name_H-M   'P 1'
#
loop_
_entity.id
_entity.type
_entity.pdbx_description
1 polymer ?
#
loop_
_entity_poly.entity_id
_entity_poly.type
_entity_poly.pdbx_seq_one_letter_code
_entity_poly.pdbx_strand_id
1 'polypeptide(L)'
;MAQKGQRRLRRTIWATAALACLIAAVAGWMIWDRSEVSDASVLGDVLVSSDGRTLSTPVIWTGCEDRPRLVAHESAQKVSLALERKRHASAPKNAVCIGGGGDDQRLLTTTLHQPLGARRLTDAVSHDLITPFESSRLDRARYLPRGYEASDRPLGPGDVTQPPYQRTRTPSWTVTYLRNPGQGGDTGSLSISQTSGRLPDGQGTPVSVHGHTGHLEHGPLNEQSLTWYAAGYTINVHARDRVLTEGELLRVADQLSP
;
A
#
# COMPACT_ATOMS: atom_id res chain seq x y z
N MET A 1 14.50 58.12 -42.25
CA MET A 1 13.43 57.13 -41.96
C MET A 1 13.88 55.65 -41.91
N ALA A 2 15.18 55.32 -41.91
CA ALA A 2 15.66 53.92 -41.99
C ALA A 2 15.81 53.16 -40.65
N GLN A 3 15.74 53.86 -39.50
CA GLN A 3 16.17 53.30 -38.20
C GLN A 3 15.08 52.45 -37.48
N LYS A 4 13.81 52.56 -37.89
CA LYS A 4 12.67 51.87 -37.25
C LYS A 4 12.52 50.41 -37.71
N GLY A 5 12.91 50.10 -38.96
CA GLY A 5 12.86 48.74 -39.52
C GLY A 5 13.92 47.81 -38.92
N GLN A 6 15.12 48.32 -38.66
CA GLN A 6 16.25 47.54 -38.17
C GLN A 6 16.08 47.06 -36.71
N ARG A 7 15.36 47.82 -35.87
CA ARG A 7 15.00 47.41 -34.50
C ARG A 7 13.92 46.33 -34.47
N ARG A 8 12.96 46.36 -35.40
CA ARG A 8 11.95 45.28 -35.54
C ARG A 8 12.60 43.99 -36.01
N LEU A 9 13.48 44.06 -37.02
CA LEU A 9 14.19 42.90 -37.57
C LEU A 9 15.10 42.22 -36.53
N ARG A 10 15.82 43.01 -35.71
CA ARG A 10 16.62 42.45 -34.61
C ARG A 10 15.76 41.76 -33.56
N ARG A 11 14.60 42.33 -33.20
CA ARG A 11 13.68 41.69 -32.22
C ARG A 11 13.11 40.38 -32.74
N THR A 12 12.77 40.27 -34.03
CA THR A 12 12.34 39.00 -34.61
C THR A 12 13.45 37.96 -34.62
N ILE A 13 14.69 38.33 -34.95
CA ILE A 13 15.84 37.40 -34.95
C ILE A 13 16.12 36.86 -33.54
N TRP A 14 16.10 37.72 -32.51
CA TRP A 14 16.29 37.28 -31.12
C TRP A 14 15.14 36.39 -30.63
N ALA A 15 13.90 36.68 -31.01
CA ALA A 15 12.74 35.84 -30.67
C ALA A 15 12.83 34.47 -31.33
N THR A 16 13.26 34.38 -32.60
CA THR A 16 13.44 33.10 -33.28
C THR A 16 14.60 32.29 -32.72
N ALA A 17 15.71 32.93 -32.34
CA ALA A 17 16.83 32.25 -31.71
C ALA A 17 16.46 31.70 -30.31
N ALA A 18 15.74 32.50 -29.51
CA ALA A 18 15.25 32.06 -28.20
C ALA A 18 14.28 30.88 -28.33
N LEU A 19 13.36 30.93 -29.31
CA LEU A 19 12.43 29.82 -29.57
C LEU A 19 13.17 28.55 -30.03
N ALA A 20 14.17 28.67 -30.91
CA ALA A 20 14.97 27.54 -31.36
C ALA A 20 15.78 26.90 -30.21
N CYS A 21 16.36 27.71 -29.33
CA CYS A 21 17.05 27.22 -28.12
C CYS A 21 16.07 26.50 -27.17
N LEU A 22 14.85 27.01 -27.00
CA LEU A 22 13.82 26.39 -26.18
C LEU A 22 13.38 25.03 -26.75
N ILE A 23 13.15 24.96 -28.07
CA ILE A 23 12.81 23.71 -28.76
C ILE A 23 13.95 22.69 -28.62
N ALA A 24 15.21 23.10 -28.82
CA ALA A 24 16.37 22.22 -28.68
C ALA A 24 16.55 21.73 -27.23
N ALA A 25 16.31 22.57 -26.23
CA ALA A 25 16.35 22.19 -24.83
C ALA A 25 15.25 21.17 -24.47
N VAL A 26 14.02 21.39 -24.95
CA VAL A 26 12.89 20.47 -24.73
C VAL A 26 13.14 19.13 -25.44
N ALA A 27 13.59 19.15 -26.70
CA ALA A 27 13.91 17.94 -27.44
C ALA A 27 15.09 17.17 -26.81
N GLY A 28 16.14 17.88 -26.35
CA GLY A 28 17.25 17.29 -25.62
C GLY A 28 16.81 16.64 -24.32
N TRP A 29 15.89 17.26 -23.59
CA TRP A 29 15.32 16.70 -22.36
C TRP A 29 14.47 15.46 -22.62
N MET A 30 13.63 15.46 -23.66
CA MET A 30 12.83 14.27 -24.06
C MET A 30 13.71 13.10 -24.55
N ILE A 31 14.83 13.39 -25.23
CA ILE A 31 15.77 12.35 -25.69
C ILE A 31 16.58 11.77 -24.52
N TRP A 32 16.82 12.58 -23.47
CA TRP A 32 17.54 12.16 -22.26
C TRP A 32 16.64 11.39 -21.29
N ASP A 33 15.38 11.82 -21.10
CA ASP A 33 14.39 11.11 -20.29
C ASP A 33 13.78 9.93 -21.06
N ARG A 34 14.60 8.93 -21.41
CA ARG A 34 14.15 7.65 -21.99
C ARG A 34 13.53 6.71 -20.95
N SER A 35 12.96 7.27 -19.90
CA SER A 35 12.30 6.50 -18.87
C SER A 35 11.04 5.88 -19.47
N GLU A 36 10.90 4.59 -19.28
CA GLU A 36 9.71 3.87 -19.70
C GLU A 36 8.67 4.01 -18.59
N VAL A 37 7.61 4.77 -18.88
CA VAL A 37 6.41 4.82 -18.05
C VAL A 37 5.45 3.78 -18.58
N SER A 38 5.03 2.86 -17.73
CA SER A 38 4.07 1.82 -18.08
C SER A 38 3.04 1.63 -16.99
N ASP A 39 1.82 1.32 -17.42
CA ASP A 39 0.76 0.88 -16.53
C ASP A 39 0.94 -0.60 -16.20
N ALA A 40 0.91 -0.90 -14.91
CA ALA A 40 0.93 -2.26 -14.38
C ALA A 40 -0.35 -2.55 -13.60
N SER A 41 -0.72 -3.82 -13.53
CA SER A 41 -1.86 -4.26 -12.71
C SER A 41 -1.63 -3.99 -11.23
N VAL A 42 -2.71 -3.65 -10.54
CA VAL A 42 -2.82 -3.61 -9.08
C VAL A 42 -2.92 -5.04 -8.58
N LEU A 43 -1.79 -5.56 -8.12
CA LEU A 43 -1.71 -6.93 -7.62
C LEU A 43 -2.08 -7.07 -6.15
N GLY A 44 -2.13 -5.99 -5.36
CA GLY A 44 -2.54 -6.03 -3.95
C GLY A 44 -4.06 -5.90 -3.77
N ASP A 45 -4.55 -6.30 -2.59
CA ASP A 45 -5.90 -5.92 -2.16
C ASP A 45 -6.02 -4.39 -2.05
N VAL A 46 -7.25 -3.87 -2.15
CA VAL A 46 -7.51 -2.42 -2.11
C VAL A 46 -8.35 -2.05 -0.89
N LEU A 47 -7.83 -1.11 -0.09
CA LEU A 47 -8.50 -0.52 1.05
C LEU A 47 -9.20 0.76 0.60
N VAL A 48 -10.45 0.91 1.01
CA VAL A 48 -11.25 2.11 0.78
C VAL A 48 -11.39 2.83 2.11
N SER A 49 -11.06 4.12 2.17
CA SER A 49 -11.27 4.92 3.37
C SER A 49 -12.76 5.02 3.74
N SER A 50 -13.06 5.37 4.99
CA SER A 50 -14.42 5.49 5.51
C SER A 50 -15.31 6.49 4.76
N ASP A 51 -14.72 7.53 4.16
CA ASP A 51 -15.42 8.50 3.31
C ASP A 51 -15.62 8.00 1.85
N GLY A 52 -15.10 6.82 1.52
CA GLY A 52 -15.15 6.21 0.21
C GLY A 52 -14.22 6.82 -0.82
N ARG A 53 -13.38 7.80 -0.47
CA ARG A 53 -12.64 8.62 -1.46
C ARG A 53 -11.19 8.22 -1.62
N THR A 54 -10.56 7.65 -0.61
CA THR A 54 -9.14 7.27 -0.68
C THR A 54 -9.03 5.78 -0.90
N LEU A 55 -8.37 5.40 -1.99
CA LEU A 55 -8.06 4.01 -2.32
C LEU A 55 -6.59 3.76 -2.04
N SER A 56 -6.30 2.67 -1.34
CA SER A 56 -4.94 2.34 -0.91
C SER A 56 -4.61 0.89 -1.25
N THR A 57 -3.39 0.63 -1.71
CA THR A 57 -2.92 -0.74 -2.01
C THR A 57 -1.45 -0.90 -1.68
N PRO A 58 -1.02 -2.05 -1.14
CA PRO A 58 0.39 -2.31 -0.87
C PRO A 58 1.12 -2.59 -2.18
N VAL A 59 2.28 -1.97 -2.36
CA VAL A 59 3.13 -2.16 -3.53
C VAL A 59 4.57 -2.36 -3.10
N ILE A 60 5.26 -3.20 -3.87
CA ILE A 60 6.71 -3.39 -3.81
C ILE A 60 7.32 -2.89 -5.11
N TRP A 61 8.41 -2.15 -4.99
CA TRP A 61 9.21 -1.69 -6.11
C TRP A 61 10.69 -1.77 -5.77
N THR A 62 11.53 -1.75 -6.79
CA THR A 62 12.98 -1.94 -6.64
C THR A 62 13.74 -0.63 -6.85
N GLY A 63 15.05 -0.60 -6.57
CA GLY A 63 15.87 0.60 -6.78
C GLY A 63 16.05 1.03 -8.24
N CYS A 64 15.51 0.31 -9.23
CA CYS A 64 15.61 0.64 -10.65
C CYS A 64 14.45 1.49 -11.19
N GLU A 65 13.46 1.75 -10.35
CA GLU A 65 12.27 2.51 -10.72
C GLU A 65 12.00 3.60 -9.69
N ASP A 66 11.35 4.66 -10.14
CA ASP A 66 10.79 5.64 -9.23
C ASP A 66 9.66 4.99 -8.42
N ARG A 67 9.34 5.61 -7.27
CA ARG A 67 8.15 5.24 -6.50
C ARG A 67 6.94 5.19 -7.44
N PRO A 68 6.27 4.03 -7.58
CA PRO A 68 5.10 3.94 -8.44
C PRO A 68 3.97 4.84 -7.94
N ARG A 69 3.04 5.15 -8.83
CA ARG A 69 1.86 5.96 -8.52
C ARG A 69 0.61 5.11 -8.72
N LEU A 70 -0.28 5.12 -7.72
CA LEU A 70 -1.61 4.57 -7.87
C LEU A 70 -2.49 5.61 -8.57
N VAL A 71 -3.01 5.27 -9.75
CA VAL A 71 -3.83 6.15 -10.58
C VAL A 71 -5.24 5.58 -10.66
N ALA A 72 -6.23 6.45 -10.51
CA ALA A 72 -7.64 6.12 -10.65
C ALA A 72 -8.24 6.83 -11.87
N HIS A 73 -8.90 6.08 -12.73
CA HIS A 73 -9.71 6.58 -13.83
C HIS A 73 -11.19 6.43 -13.48
N GLU A 74 -11.87 7.55 -13.30
CA GLU A 74 -13.23 7.58 -12.81
C GLU A 74 -14.27 7.77 -13.92
N SER A 75 -15.36 7.02 -13.79
CA SER A 75 -16.59 7.21 -14.53
C SER A 75 -17.78 7.18 -13.56
N ALA A 76 -18.99 7.43 -14.07
CA ALA A 76 -20.21 7.38 -13.27
C ALA A 76 -20.49 5.98 -12.67
N GLN A 77 -20.04 4.91 -13.31
CA GLN A 77 -20.39 3.52 -12.93
C GLN A 77 -19.18 2.69 -12.48
N LYS A 78 -17.97 3.13 -12.78
CA LYS A 78 -16.75 2.36 -12.60
C LYS A 78 -15.56 3.25 -12.23
N VAL A 79 -14.69 2.74 -11.37
CA VAL A 79 -13.34 3.23 -11.12
C VAL A 79 -12.35 2.16 -11.62
N SER A 80 -11.45 2.55 -12.52
CA SER A 80 -10.36 1.68 -12.96
C SER A 80 -9.05 2.11 -12.30
N LEU A 81 -8.34 1.19 -11.68
CA LEU A 81 -7.05 1.44 -11.03
C LEU A 81 -5.88 0.89 -11.84
N ALA A 82 -4.79 1.66 -11.90
CA ALA A 82 -3.51 1.24 -12.48
C ALA A 82 -2.36 1.62 -11.55
N LEU A 83 -1.26 0.87 -11.61
CA LEU A 83 0.02 1.29 -11.07
C LEU A 83 0.87 1.86 -12.20
N GLU A 84 1.04 3.17 -12.23
CA GLU A 84 1.99 3.84 -13.12
C GLU A 84 3.41 3.63 -12.57
N ARG A 85 4.22 2.86 -13.30
CA ARG A 85 5.62 2.57 -12.95
C ARG A 85 6.54 3.27 -13.93
N LYS A 86 7.59 3.91 -13.40
CA LYS A 86 8.59 4.63 -14.19
C LYS A 86 9.97 4.01 -13.96
N ARG A 87 10.52 3.34 -14.96
CA ARG A 87 11.88 2.79 -14.88
C ARG A 87 12.92 3.88 -15.17
N HIS A 88 14.00 3.91 -14.41
CA HIS A 88 15.11 4.84 -14.66
C HIS A 88 15.77 4.54 -16.02
N ALA A 89 15.94 5.57 -16.85
CA ALA A 89 16.59 5.43 -18.16
C ALA A 89 18.04 4.92 -18.06
N SER A 90 18.69 5.16 -16.91
CA SER A 90 20.06 4.71 -16.61
C SER A 90 20.15 3.25 -16.16
N ALA A 91 19.03 2.61 -15.81
CA ALA A 91 19.03 1.20 -15.39
C ALA A 91 19.04 0.28 -16.63
N PRO A 92 20.11 -0.52 -16.86
CA PRO A 92 20.14 -1.50 -17.93
C PRO A 92 18.90 -2.40 -17.91
N LYS A 93 18.38 -2.81 -19.08
CA LYS A 93 17.18 -3.69 -19.16
C LYS A 93 17.33 -4.98 -18.36
N ASN A 94 18.56 -5.49 -18.28
CA ASN A 94 18.98 -6.69 -17.54
C ASN A 94 19.62 -6.40 -16.17
N ALA A 95 19.50 -5.17 -15.66
CA ALA A 95 20.02 -4.84 -14.35
C ALA A 95 19.36 -5.70 -13.27
N VAL A 96 20.19 -6.29 -12.41
CA VAL A 96 19.71 -6.88 -11.16
C VAL A 96 19.41 -5.73 -10.21
N CYS A 97 18.13 -5.46 -10.04
CA CYS A 97 17.65 -4.41 -9.16
C CYS A 97 17.60 -4.96 -7.74
N ILE A 98 18.69 -4.80 -7.00
CA ILE A 98 18.72 -5.14 -5.58
C ILE A 98 17.84 -4.12 -4.84
N GLY A 99 16.99 -4.63 -3.93
CA GLY A 99 16.01 -3.86 -3.16
C GLY A 99 16.60 -2.55 -2.65
N GLY A 100 15.84 -1.47 -2.82
CA GLY A 100 16.30 -0.11 -2.54
C GLY A 100 16.37 0.12 -1.04
N GLY A 101 17.40 -0.39 -0.37
CA GLY A 101 17.83 0.01 0.98
C GLY A 101 16.71 0.39 1.94
N GLY A 102 15.95 -0.61 2.43
CA GLY A 102 15.07 -0.49 3.60
C GLY A 102 13.59 -0.60 3.27
N ASP A 103 12.96 -1.68 3.74
CA ASP A 103 11.50 -1.79 3.87
C ASP A 103 10.69 -1.52 2.58
N ASP A 104 10.92 -2.33 1.55
CA ASP A 104 10.37 -2.20 0.19
C ASP A 104 8.82 -2.35 0.08
N GLN A 105 8.08 -2.30 1.19
CA GLN A 105 6.62 -2.42 1.24
C GLN A 105 6.02 -1.07 1.62
N ARG A 106 5.35 -0.39 0.70
CA ARG A 106 4.63 0.86 1.02
C ARG A 106 3.22 0.88 0.48
N LEU A 107 2.41 1.72 1.12
CA LEU A 107 1.04 1.96 0.75
C LEU A 107 1.07 3.06 -0.30
N LEU A 108 0.54 2.75 -1.48
CA LEU A 108 0.23 3.78 -2.44
C LEU A 108 -1.23 4.14 -2.26
N THR A 109 -1.50 5.44 -2.27
CA THR A 109 -2.84 5.99 -2.12
C THR A 109 -3.19 6.82 -3.34
N THR A 110 -4.48 6.86 -3.66
CA THR A 110 -5.05 7.75 -4.66
C THR A 110 -6.40 8.24 -4.16
N THR A 111 -6.80 9.43 -4.58
CA THR A 111 -8.04 10.07 -4.10
C THR A 111 -9.01 10.25 -5.26
N LEU A 112 -10.23 9.82 -5.04
CA LEU A 112 -11.35 9.93 -5.96
C LEU A 112 -12.04 11.30 -5.85
N HIS A 113 -12.52 11.79 -6.98
CA HIS A 113 -13.35 12.99 -7.08
C HIS A 113 -14.71 12.78 -6.40
N GLN A 114 -15.25 11.57 -6.47
CA GLN A 114 -16.47 11.15 -5.77
C GLN A 114 -16.21 9.89 -4.93
N PRO A 115 -16.97 9.62 -3.86
CA PRO A 115 -16.86 8.37 -3.11
C PRO A 115 -17.09 7.13 -3.99
N LEU A 116 -16.38 6.03 -3.75
CA LEU A 116 -16.51 4.78 -4.53
C LEU A 116 -17.97 4.31 -4.57
N GLY A 117 -18.62 4.23 -3.40
CA GLY A 117 -20.04 3.88 -3.28
C GLY A 117 -20.36 2.55 -3.96
N ALA A 118 -21.38 2.52 -4.81
CA ALA A 118 -21.77 1.33 -5.56
C ALA A 118 -21.01 1.14 -6.89
N ARG A 119 -20.05 2.03 -7.21
CA ARG A 119 -19.29 1.93 -8.47
C ARG A 119 -18.39 0.72 -8.44
N ARG A 120 -18.27 0.04 -9.58
CA ARG A 120 -17.36 -1.10 -9.72
C ARG A 120 -15.91 -0.66 -9.64
N LEU A 121 -15.08 -1.37 -8.90
CA LEU A 121 -13.64 -1.18 -8.88
C LEU A 121 -12.99 -2.26 -9.75
N THR A 122 -12.19 -1.87 -10.73
CA THR A 122 -11.53 -2.82 -11.66
C THR A 122 -10.07 -2.49 -11.87
N ASP A 123 -9.26 -3.49 -12.18
CA ASP A 123 -7.90 -3.27 -12.69
C ASP A 123 -7.96 -2.67 -14.10
N ALA A 124 -7.16 -1.64 -14.38
CA ALA A 124 -7.16 -0.99 -15.69
C ALA A 124 -6.47 -1.85 -16.77
N VAL A 125 -5.52 -2.71 -16.37
CA VAL A 125 -4.67 -3.50 -17.27
C VAL A 125 -5.25 -4.90 -17.48
N SER A 126 -5.57 -5.63 -16.41
CA SER A 126 -6.14 -6.98 -16.48
C SER A 126 -7.66 -6.99 -16.64
N HIS A 127 -8.32 -5.86 -16.39
CA HIS A 127 -9.79 -5.72 -16.38
C HIS A 127 -10.51 -6.54 -15.31
N ASP A 128 -9.78 -7.19 -14.41
CA ASP A 128 -10.38 -7.97 -13.32
C ASP A 128 -11.14 -7.08 -12.34
N LEU A 129 -12.24 -7.60 -11.80
CA LEU A 129 -12.93 -6.98 -10.68
C LEU A 129 -12.03 -6.99 -9.44
N ILE A 130 -11.97 -5.86 -8.74
CA ILE A 130 -11.32 -5.73 -7.45
C ILE A 130 -12.42 -5.67 -6.39
N THR A 131 -12.40 -6.59 -5.44
CA THR A 131 -13.26 -6.54 -4.25
C THR A 131 -12.60 -5.61 -3.23
N PRO A 132 -13.15 -4.42 -2.97
CA PRO A 132 -12.57 -3.51 -1.97
C PRO A 132 -12.75 -4.05 -0.56
N PHE A 133 -11.83 -3.69 0.32
CA PHE A 133 -11.98 -3.82 1.77
C PHE A 133 -12.28 -2.43 2.33
N GLU A 134 -13.34 -2.32 3.11
CA GLU A 134 -13.74 -1.04 3.71
C GLU A 134 -12.97 -0.78 5.00
N SER A 135 -12.27 0.35 5.11
CA SER A 135 -11.46 0.68 6.28
C SER A 135 -12.30 0.89 7.54
N SER A 136 -13.59 1.20 7.39
CA SER A 136 -14.55 1.34 8.48
C SER A 136 -14.92 0.00 9.15
N ARG A 137 -14.43 -1.12 8.60
CA ARG A 137 -14.56 -2.46 9.17
C ARG A 137 -13.24 -3.00 9.68
N LEU A 138 -12.17 -2.21 9.54
CA LEU A 138 -10.83 -2.63 9.92
C LEU A 138 -10.66 -2.45 11.43
N ASP A 139 -10.61 -3.56 12.14
CA ASP A 139 -10.44 -3.58 13.58
C ASP A 139 -9.08 -3.00 13.97
N ARG A 140 -9.10 -2.09 14.93
CA ARG A 140 -7.94 -1.44 15.53
C ARG A 140 -7.95 -1.68 17.02
N ALA A 141 -6.75 -1.76 17.59
CA ALA A 141 -6.58 -1.88 19.03
C ALA A 141 -6.96 -0.56 19.71
N ARG A 142 -7.96 -0.57 20.59
CA ARG A 142 -8.24 0.56 21.49
C ARG A 142 -7.27 0.63 22.66
N TYR A 143 -6.69 -0.51 23.00
CA TYR A 143 -5.67 -0.66 24.02
C TYR A 143 -4.42 -1.23 23.39
N LEU A 144 -3.29 -0.60 23.65
CA LEU A 144 -1.97 -1.12 23.33
C LEU A 144 -1.14 -1.23 24.61
N PRO A 145 -0.39 -2.32 24.79
CA PRO A 145 0.59 -2.41 25.87
C PRO A 145 1.62 -1.29 25.77
N ARG A 146 2.20 -0.91 26.90
CA ARG A 146 3.15 0.21 26.96
C ARG A 146 4.30 0.03 25.97
N GLY A 147 4.59 1.10 25.23
CA GLY A 147 5.70 1.17 24.27
C GLY A 147 5.35 0.71 22.86
N TYR A 148 4.16 0.13 22.66
CA TYR A 148 3.62 -0.13 21.32
C TYR A 148 2.98 1.11 20.74
N GLU A 149 3.31 1.39 19.48
CA GLU A 149 2.73 2.48 18.70
C GLU A 149 2.36 1.96 17.31
N ALA A 150 1.37 2.60 16.68
CA ALA A 150 0.97 2.25 15.33
C ALA A 150 2.16 2.44 14.38
N SER A 151 2.45 1.42 13.59
CA SER A 151 3.49 1.52 12.56
C SER A 151 2.97 2.28 11.35
N ASP A 152 3.80 3.15 10.79
CA ASP A 152 3.56 3.72 9.45
C ASP A 152 3.65 2.65 8.34
N ARG A 153 4.06 1.42 8.68
CA ARG A 153 4.10 0.30 7.73
C ARG A 153 2.68 -0.21 7.49
N PRO A 154 2.19 -0.13 6.24
CA PRO A 154 0.92 -0.75 5.93
C PRO A 154 0.98 -2.27 6.09
N LEU A 155 -0.04 -2.84 6.73
CA LEU A 155 -1.22 -3.25 5.95
C LEU A 155 -0.83 -4.03 4.69
N GLY A 156 -0.35 -5.26 4.88
CA GLY A 156 -0.14 -6.25 3.83
C GLY A 156 -1.35 -7.20 3.68
N PRO A 157 -1.52 -7.87 2.53
CA PRO A 157 -2.43 -9.00 2.43
C PRO A 157 -1.90 -10.14 3.31
N GLY A 158 -2.79 -10.99 3.82
CA GLY A 158 -2.51 -12.01 4.85
C GLY A 158 -1.42 -13.04 4.55
N ASP A 159 -0.81 -13.04 3.35
CA ASP A 159 0.42 -13.78 3.06
C ASP A 159 1.54 -12.82 2.61
N VAL A 160 2.39 -12.44 3.55
CA VAL A 160 3.60 -11.62 3.32
C VAL A 160 4.81 -12.45 2.89
N THR A 161 4.66 -13.78 2.74
CA THR A 161 5.78 -14.69 2.47
C THR A 161 6.17 -14.77 0.99
N GLN A 162 5.32 -14.28 0.07
CA GLN A 162 5.59 -14.33 -1.37
C GLN A 162 5.34 -12.97 -2.05
N PRO A 163 6.32 -12.05 -2.05
CA PRO A 163 6.33 -10.94 -2.98
C PRO A 163 6.49 -11.46 -4.43
N PRO A 164 5.81 -10.87 -5.43
CA PRO A 164 4.88 -9.75 -5.32
C PRO A 164 3.54 -10.19 -4.73
N TYR A 165 2.94 -9.33 -3.89
CA TYR A 165 1.60 -9.54 -3.36
C TYR A 165 0.61 -9.85 -4.47
N GLN A 166 -0.18 -10.89 -4.30
CA GLN A 166 -1.24 -11.26 -5.22
C GLN A 166 -2.59 -11.10 -4.54
N ARG A 167 -3.54 -10.48 -5.26
CA ARG A 167 -4.93 -10.33 -4.85
C ARG A 167 -5.44 -11.73 -4.57
N THR A 168 -5.86 -11.96 -3.34
CA THR A 168 -6.47 -13.24 -2.98
C THR A 168 -7.96 -13.16 -3.28
N ARG A 169 -8.64 -14.32 -3.34
CA ARG A 169 -10.11 -14.33 -3.49
C ARG A 169 -10.81 -13.76 -2.25
N THR A 170 -10.11 -13.67 -1.13
CA THR A 170 -10.62 -13.26 0.18
C THR A 170 -9.79 -12.08 0.70
N PRO A 171 -10.19 -10.84 0.39
CA PRO A 171 -9.40 -9.67 0.72
C PRO A 171 -9.00 -9.64 2.19
N SER A 172 -7.73 -9.33 2.45
CA SER A 172 -7.12 -9.36 3.76
C SER A 172 -6.30 -8.10 4.04
N TRP A 173 -6.37 -7.60 5.28
CA TRP A 173 -5.65 -6.41 5.71
C TRP A 173 -5.08 -6.56 7.11
N THR A 174 -3.84 -6.13 7.31
CA THR A 174 -3.12 -6.23 8.59
C THR A 174 -2.69 -4.88 9.19
N VAL A 175 -3.22 -4.47 10.34
CA VAL A 175 -2.66 -3.33 11.08
C VAL A 175 -1.49 -3.80 11.95
N THR A 176 -0.33 -3.15 11.88
CA THR A 176 0.86 -3.52 12.69
C THR A 176 1.23 -2.42 13.67
N TYR A 177 1.61 -2.84 14.88
CA TYR A 177 2.12 -2.01 15.96
C TYR A 177 3.52 -2.50 16.33
N LEU A 178 4.42 -1.55 16.59
CA LEU A 178 5.81 -1.85 16.94
C LEU A 178 6.11 -1.33 18.33
N ARG A 179 6.83 -2.14 19.12
CA ARG A 179 7.35 -1.72 20.41
C ARG A 179 8.73 -1.11 20.25
N ASN A 180 8.91 0.10 20.77
CA ASN A 180 10.17 0.87 20.75
C ASN A 180 10.79 1.05 19.34
N PRO A 181 10.01 1.52 18.33
CA PRO A 181 10.54 1.69 16.98
C PRO A 181 11.73 2.67 16.98
N GLY A 182 12.85 2.26 16.35
CA GLY A 182 14.02 3.12 16.14
C GLY A 182 14.89 3.41 17.38
N GLN A 183 14.54 2.89 18.57
CA GLN A 183 15.27 3.24 19.80
C GLN A 183 16.48 2.35 20.12
N GLY A 184 16.81 1.36 19.29
CA GLY A 184 17.96 0.46 19.51
C GLY A 184 17.78 -0.39 20.77
N GLY A 185 17.45 -1.66 20.61
CA GLY A 185 17.20 -2.56 21.73
C GLY A 185 16.17 -3.61 21.38
N ASP A 186 15.50 -4.10 22.42
CA ASP A 186 14.57 -5.19 22.36
C ASP A 186 13.26 -4.75 21.68
N THR A 187 13.04 -5.19 20.43
CA THR A 187 11.88 -4.81 19.62
C THR A 187 10.84 -5.93 19.63
N GLY A 188 9.58 -5.53 19.55
CA GLY A 188 8.44 -6.44 19.49
C GLY A 188 7.46 -5.99 18.42
N SER A 189 6.70 -6.93 17.89
CA SER A 189 5.63 -6.65 16.92
C SER A 189 4.32 -7.28 17.35
N LEU A 190 3.25 -6.56 17.06
CA LEU A 190 1.87 -6.98 17.25
C LEU A 190 1.12 -6.61 15.98
N SER A 191 0.43 -7.56 15.38
CA SER A 191 -0.27 -7.40 14.11
C SER A 191 -1.69 -7.92 14.24
N ILE A 192 -2.65 -7.18 13.72
CA ILE A 192 -4.07 -7.54 13.66
C ILE A 192 -4.41 -7.70 12.18
N SER A 193 -4.65 -8.94 11.76
CA SER A 193 -5.06 -9.26 10.40
C SER A 193 -6.54 -9.58 10.35
N GLN A 194 -7.25 -9.06 9.35
CA GLN A 194 -8.63 -9.39 9.05
C GLN A 194 -8.75 -9.88 7.63
N THR A 195 -9.23 -11.11 7.47
CA THR A 195 -9.49 -11.74 6.17
C THR A 195 -10.98 -11.92 5.99
N SER A 196 -11.49 -11.51 4.84
CA SER A 196 -12.92 -11.63 4.51
C SER A 196 -13.34 -13.10 4.42
N GLY A 197 -14.44 -13.46 5.09
CA GLY A 197 -14.94 -14.84 5.15
C GLY A 197 -14.32 -15.65 6.27
N ARG A 198 -14.76 -16.91 6.39
CA ARG A 198 -14.28 -17.84 7.42
C ARG A 198 -13.16 -18.71 6.86
N LEU A 199 -11.98 -18.61 7.45
CA LEU A 199 -10.89 -19.57 7.26
C LEU A 199 -11.11 -20.82 8.13
N PRO A 200 -10.48 -21.96 7.79
CA PRO A 200 -10.50 -23.14 8.65
C PRO A 200 -10.03 -22.81 10.07
N ASP A 201 -10.64 -23.47 11.06
CA ASP A 201 -10.27 -23.27 12.45
C ASP A 201 -8.81 -23.72 12.67
N GLY A 202 -8.06 -22.93 13.44
CA GLY A 202 -6.65 -23.19 13.76
C GLY A 202 -6.47 -24.37 14.72
N GLN A 203 -5.21 -24.78 14.89
CA GLN A 203 -4.81 -25.80 15.85
C GLN A 203 -4.26 -25.10 17.10
N GLY A 204 -5.10 -24.87 18.11
CA GLY A 204 -4.68 -24.14 19.31
C GLY A 204 -5.55 -24.39 20.53
N THR A 205 -5.13 -23.84 21.67
CA THR A 205 -5.93 -23.85 22.90
C THR A 205 -7.19 -23.01 22.68
N PRO A 206 -8.40 -23.56 22.90
CA PRO A 206 -9.63 -22.79 22.77
C PRO A 206 -9.68 -21.66 23.80
N VAL A 207 -10.02 -20.46 23.34
CA VAL A 207 -10.24 -19.27 24.17
C VAL A 207 -11.52 -18.56 23.75
N SER A 208 -12.01 -17.63 24.56
CA SER A 208 -13.14 -16.77 24.19
C SER A 208 -12.68 -15.33 24.03
N VAL A 209 -13.08 -14.71 22.91
CA VAL A 209 -12.83 -13.29 22.62
C VAL A 209 -14.18 -12.65 22.33
N HIS A 210 -14.63 -11.72 23.17
CA HIS A 210 -15.98 -11.12 23.07
C HIS A 210 -17.13 -12.14 22.90
N GLY A 211 -17.02 -13.33 23.52
CA GLY A 211 -18.03 -14.39 23.38
C GLY A 211 -17.94 -15.20 22.08
N HIS A 212 -16.97 -14.91 21.21
CA HIS A 212 -16.61 -15.75 20.07
C HIS A 212 -15.58 -16.80 20.49
N THR A 213 -15.72 -18.02 19.98
CA THR A 213 -14.70 -19.06 20.15
C THR A 213 -13.50 -18.73 19.26
N GLY A 214 -12.32 -18.62 19.88
CA GLY A 214 -11.04 -18.46 19.21
C GLY A 214 -10.07 -19.58 19.58
N HIS A 215 -8.92 -19.59 18.91
CA HIS A 215 -7.84 -20.53 19.15
C HIS A 215 -6.54 -19.76 19.33
N LEU A 216 -5.86 -20.02 20.45
CA LEU A 216 -4.55 -19.48 20.77
C LEU A 216 -3.46 -20.51 20.44
N GLU A 217 -2.52 -20.11 19.61
CA GLU A 217 -1.39 -20.91 19.18
C GLU A 217 -0.08 -20.28 19.67
N HIS A 218 0.88 -21.13 20.04
CA HIS A 218 2.23 -20.73 20.43
C HIS A 218 3.21 -21.21 19.37
N GLY A 219 3.89 -20.27 18.75
CA GLY A 219 4.94 -20.51 17.77
C GLY A 219 6.34 -20.52 18.39
N PRO A 220 7.37 -20.84 17.60
CA PRO A 220 8.76 -20.69 18.02
C PRO A 220 9.09 -19.21 18.28
N LEU A 221 10.17 -18.94 19.01
CA LEU A 221 10.72 -17.58 19.19
C LEU A 221 9.77 -16.57 19.87
N ASN A 222 8.92 -17.04 20.79
CA ASN A 222 7.92 -16.21 21.49
C ASN A 222 6.85 -15.62 20.55
N GLU A 223 6.51 -16.37 19.51
CA GLU A 223 5.37 -16.06 18.65
C GLU A 223 4.07 -16.57 19.30
N GLN A 224 3.04 -15.74 19.28
CA GLN A 224 1.70 -16.08 19.74
C GLN A 224 0.70 -15.62 18.68
N SER A 225 -0.31 -16.44 18.43
CA SER A 225 -1.31 -16.18 17.40
C SER A 225 -2.68 -16.52 17.94
N LEU A 226 -3.57 -15.53 17.99
CA LEU A 226 -4.95 -15.69 18.42
C LEU A 226 -5.89 -15.47 17.24
N THR A 227 -6.63 -16.52 16.85
CA THR A 227 -7.51 -16.49 15.68
C THR A 227 -8.95 -16.78 16.07
N TRP A 228 -9.90 -15.99 15.56
CA TRP A 228 -11.34 -16.25 15.71
C TRP A 228 -12.11 -15.73 14.50
N TYR A 229 -13.40 -16.06 14.44
CA TYR A 229 -14.31 -15.59 13.39
C TYR A 229 -15.42 -14.73 13.98
N ALA A 230 -15.54 -13.48 13.51
CA ALA A 230 -16.59 -12.55 13.92
C ALA A 230 -16.95 -11.59 12.78
N ALA A 231 -18.21 -11.14 12.76
CA ALA A 231 -18.71 -10.11 11.83
C ALA A 231 -18.43 -10.35 10.33
N GLY A 232 -18.25 -11.59 9.89
CA GLY A 232 -17.95 -11.91 8.49
C GLY A 232 -16.45 -12.01 8.16
N TYR A 233 -15.58 -11.91 9.17
CA TYR A 233 -14.12 -11.90 9.02
C TYR A 233 -13.47 -12.95 9.91
N THR A 234 -12.43 -13.59 9.41
CA THR A 234 -11.43 -14.24 10.25
C THR A 234 -10.46 -13.18 10.73
N ILE A 235 -10.39 -12.99 12.04
CA ILE A 235 -9.51 -12.05 12.72
C ILE A 235 -8.36 -12.84 13.33
N ASN A 236 -7.14 -12.34 13.16
CA ASN A 236 -5.94 -12.91 13.73
C ASN A 236 -5.14 -11.80 14.43
N VAL A 237 -4.88 -11.97 15.73
CA VAL A 237 -3.94 -11.14 16.48
C VAL A 237 -2.66 -11.94 16.65
N HIS A 238 -1.64 -11.57 15.90
CA HIS A 238 -0.33 -12.19 15.90
C HIS A 238 0.68 -11.31 16.62
N ALA A 239 1.46 -11.88 17.51
CA ALA A 239 2.52 -11.17 18.21
C ALA A 239 3.82 -11.95 18.12
N ARG A 240 4.91 -11.20 17.93
CA ARG A 240 6.28 -11.67 18.09
C ARG A 240 6.99 -10.74 19.02
N ASP A 241 6.92 -11.05 20.31
CA ASP A 241 7.55 -10.28 21.37
C ASP A 241 7.68 -11.13 22.64
N ARG A 242 8.90 -11.23 23.17
CA ARG A 242 9.18 -11.98 24.41
C ARG A 242 8.56 -11.35 25.67
N VAL A 243 8.18 -10.08 25.61
CA VAL A 243 7.61 -9.32 26.74
C VAL A 243 6.08 -9.33 26.71
N LEU A 244 5.46 -9.64 25.56
CA LEU A 244 4.01 -9.71 25.45
C LEU A 244 3.49 -11.02 26.01
N THR A 245 2.74 -10.96 27.11
CA THR A 245 2.11 -12.12 27.73
C THR A 245 0.82 -12.49 27.02
N GLU A 246 0.39 -13.74 27.16
CA GLU A 246 -0.91 -14.22 26.69
C GLU A 246 -2.07 -13.35 27.20
N GLY A 247 -2.04 -12.95 28.47
CA GLY A 247 -3.08 -12.10 29.06
C GLY A 247 -3.15 -10.71 28.41
N GLU A 248 -2.01 -10.14 28.03
CA GLU A 248 -1.97 -8.87 27.29
C GLU A 248 -2.46 -9.05 25.84
N LEU A 249 -2.12 -10.15 25.18
CA LEU A 249 -2.63 -10.49 23.85
C LEU A 249 -4.17 -10.61 23.85
N LEU A 250 -4.72 -11.35 24.81
CA LEU A 250 -6.17 -11.50 25.00
C LEU A 250 -6.83 -10.15 25.28
N ARG A 251 -6.22 -9.32 26.12
CA ARG A 251 -6.72 -7.98 26.43
C ARG A 251 -6.76 -7.06 25.21
N VAL A 252 -5.76 -7.15 24.32
CA VAL A 252 -5.79 -6.44 23.02
C VAL A 252 -6.95 -6.96 22.18
N ALA A 253 -7.11 -8.28 22.06
CA ALA A 253 -8.16 -8.91 21.26
C ALA A 253 -9.58 -8.54 21.76
N ASP A 254 -9.78 -8.49 23.08
CA ASP A 254 -11.02 -8.06 23.73
C ASP A 254 -11.25 -6.54 23.71
N GLN A 255 -10.35 -5.77 23.08
CA GLN A 255 -10.50 -4.31 22.92
C GLN A 255 -10.32 -3.88 21.48
N LEU A 256 -10.59 -4.79 20.54
CA LEU A 256 -10.68 -4.45 19.14
C LEU A 256 -11.99 -3.74 18.84
N SER A 257 -11.91 -2.74 17.96
CA SER A 257 -13.10 -2.20 17.31
C SER A 257 -12.78 -1.72 15.91
N PRO A 258 -13.79 -1.64 15.03
CA PRO A 258 -13.69 -0.88 13.80
C PRO A 258 -13.41 0.61 14.06
#